data_AF-A0A3D5TJM0-F1
#
_entry.id   AF-A0A3D5TJM0-F1
#
_cell.length_a   1.000
_cell.length_b   1.000
_cell.length_c   1.000
_cell.angle_alpha   90.00
_cell.angle_beta   90.00
_cell.angle_gamma   90.00
#
_symmetry.space_group_name_H-M   'P 1'
#
loop_
_entity.id
_entity.type
_entity.pdbx_description
1 polymer ?
#
loop_
_entity_poly.entity_id
_entity_poly.type
_entity_poly.pdbx_seq_one_letter_code
_entity_poly.pdbx_strand_id
1 'polypeptide(L)'
;MKNTEKTMDKIVALCKNRGFIFAGSEIYGGLANTWDYGPLGVELKNNIKKAWWKKFVQENPYNVGQDAAILMNPQTWVASGHLAGFSDPLMDCKECKERFRADKLIEDWCHENGVELPKPIDAFSQQEMKEYIDDKSIPCPSCGKHNFTDIRQFNLMFKTF
;
A
#
# COMPACT_ATOMS: atom_id res chain seq x y z
N MET A 1 -19.03 -19.46 16.28
CA MET A 1 -18.82 -19.26 14.83
C MET A 1 -17.43 -19.74 14.48
N LYS A 2 -17.29 -20.58 13.44
CA LYS A 2 -15.96 -20.96 12.93
C LYS A 2 -15.33 -19.74 12.26
N ASN A 3 -14.02 -19.56 12.37
CA ASN A 3 -13.35 -18.38 11.77
C ASN A 3 -13.55 -18.29 10.24
N THR A 4 -13.86 -19.40 9.58
CA THR A 4 -14.19 -19.51 8.16
C THR A 4 -15.50 -18.81 7.74
N GLU A 5 -16.36 -18.39 8.68
CA GLU A 5 -17.66 -17.73 8.37
C GLU A 5 -17.58 -16.18 8.38
N LYS A 6 -16.43 -15.62 8.76
CA LYS A 6 -16.21 -14.17 8.87
C LYS A 6 -15.59 -13.65 7.57
N THR A 7 -16.38 -12.95 6.76
CA THR A 7 -15.89 -12.27 5.55
C THR A 7 -15.34 -10.89 5.91
N MET A 8 -14.51 -10.31 5.04
CA MET A 8 -13.99 -8.95 5.23
C MET A 8 -15.14 -7.94 5.37
N ASP A 9 -16.20 -8.07 4.56
CA ASP A 9 -17.38 -7.20 4.61
C ASP A 9 -18.07 -7.22 5.98
N LYS A 10 -18.14 -8.40 6.63
CA LYS A 10 -18.70 -8.50 7.98
C LYS A 10 -17.86 -7.75 9.01
N ILE A 11 -16.52 -7.79 8.86
CA ILE A 11 -15.60 -7.07 9.75
C ILE A 11 -15.72 -5.57 9.52
N VAL A 12 -15.72 -5.11 8.27
CA VAL A 12 -15.89 -3.70 7.91
C VAL A 12 -17.22 -3.17 8.44
N ALA A 13 -18.32 -3.92 8.25
CA ALA A 13 -19.64 -3.55 8.76
C ALA A 13 -19.65 -3.46 10.29
N LEU A 14 -19.01 -4.39 11.00
CA LEU A 14 -18.89 -4.32 12.46
C LEU A 14 -18.10 -3.07 12.90
N CYS A 15 -16.96 -2.81 12.28
CA CYS A 15 -16.11 -1.67 12.60
C CYS A 15 -16.86 -0.35 12.43
N LYS A 16 -17.58 -0.20 11.32
CA LYS A 16 -18.40 0.98 11.04
C LYS A 16 -19.56 1.12 12.04
N ASN A 17 -20.33 0.04 12.25
CA ASN A 17 -21.53 0.09 13.09
C ASN A 17 -21.24 0.23 14.59
N ARG A 18 -20.03 -0.14 15.04
CA ARG A 18 -19.64 -0.09 16.46
C ARG A 18 -18.71 1.07 16.80
N GLY A 19 -18.40 1.95 15.85
CA GLY A 19 -17.56 3.11 16.09
C GLY A 19 -16.08 2.77 16.31
N PHE A 20 -15.55 1.81 15.54
CA PHE A 20 -14.12 1.56 15.46
C PHE A 20 -13.46 2.38 14.36
N ILE A 21 -13.91 2.24 13.11
CA ILE A 21 -13.26 2.86 11.95
C ILE A 21 -14.35 3.36 10.98
N PHE A 22 -14.17 4.58 10.49
CA PHE A 22 -15.01 5.22 9.46
C PHE A 22 -14.17 5.59 8.25
N ALA A 23 -14.81 5.76 7.08
CA ALA A 23 -14.12 6.29 5.91
C ALA A 23 -13.76 7.76 6.17
N GLY A 24 -12.53 8.17 5.82
CA GLY A 24 -12.12 9.56 5.98
C GLY A 24 -12.98 10.47 5.11
N SER A 25 -13.47 11.58 5.66
CA SER A 25 -14.35 12.52 4.96
C SER A 25 -15.64 11.88 4.38
N GLU A 26 -16.23 10.91 5.10
CA GLU A 26 -17.36 10.10 4.62
C GLU A 26 -18.54 10.93 4.06
N ILE A 27 -18.91 12.03 4.72
CA ILE A 27 -20.05 12.87 4.29
C ILE A 27 -19.77 13.64 2.97
N TYR A 28 -18.52 13.68 2.52
CA TYR A 28 -18.10 14.31 1.27
C TYR A 28 -17.75 13.29 0.16
N GLY A 29 -18.18 12.03 0.32
CA GLY A 29 -17.91 10.96 -0.65
C GLY A 29 -16.67 10.13 -0.34
N GLY A 30 -16.00 10.41 0.78
CA GLY A 30 -14.81 9.69 1.20
C GLY A 30 -13.52 10.16 0.51
N LEU A 31 -12.39 9.93 1.15
CA LEU A 31 -11.07 10.07 0.55
C LEU A 31 -10.35 8.72 0.61
N ALA A 32 -10.02 8.19 -0.58
CA ALA A 32 -9.35 6.90 -0.71
C ALA A 32 -8.09 6.85 0.17
N ASN A 33 -7.86 5.70 0.81
CA ASN A 33 -6.73 5.45 1.70
C ASN A 33 -6.67 6.33 2.97
N THR A 34 -7.79 6.91 3.38
CA THR A 34 -7.90 7.63 4.66
C THR A 34 -9.07 7.11 5.50
N TRP A 35 -8.87 7.08 6.81
CA TRP A 35 -9.86 6.56 7.77
C TRP A 35 -9.80 7.32 9.09
N ASP A 36 -10.97 7.48 9.70
CA ASP A 36 -11.13 8.09 11.02
C ASP A 36 -11.39 7.02 12.08
N TYR A 37 -10.67 7.07 13.21
CA TYR A 37 -10.86 6.16 14.33
C TYR A 37 -11.97 6.69 15.25
N GLY A 38 -13.06 5.92 15.38
CA GLY A 38 -14.17 6.23 16.28
C GLY A 38 -13.85 5.99 17.76
N PRO A 39 -14.84 6.15 18.66
CA PRO A 39 -14.63 6.05 20.12
C PRO A 39 -14.01 4.73 20.58
N LEU A 40 -14.47 3.58 20.06
CA LEU A 40 -13.87 2.29 20.41
C LEU A 40 -12.55 2.05 19.67
N GLY A 41 -12.42 2.61 18.47
CA GLY A 41 -11.21 2.50 17.65
C GLY A 41 -10.02 3.22 18.26
N VAL A 42 -10.22 4.42 18.80
CA VAL A 42 -9.15 5.19 19.44
C VAL A 42 -8.66 4.50 20.72
N GLU A 43 -9.56 3.94 21.53
CA GLU A 43 -9.20 3.17 22.72
C GLU A 43 -8.41 1.91 22.35
N LEU A 44 -8.87 1.14 21.37
CA LEU A 44 -8.15 -0.03 20.88
C LEU A 44 -6.76 0.35 20.36
N LYS A 45 -6.67 1.38 19.50
CA LYS A 45 -5.40 1.86 18.93
C LYS A 45 -4.44 2.28 20.04
N ASN A 46 -4.91 3.03 21.03
CA ASN A 46 -4.08 3.50 22.14
C ASN A 46 -3.61 2.35 23.03
N ASN A 47 -4.45 1.35 23.29
CA ASN A 47 -4.07 0.17 24.06
C ASN A 47 -3.00 -0.65 23.35
N ILE A 48 -3.10 -0.82 22.04
CA ILE A 48 -2.06 -1.48 21.23
C ILE A 48 -0.74 -0.70 21.28
N LYS A 49 -0.78 0.62 21.08
CA LYS A 49 0.42 1.48 21.17
C LYS A 49 1.09 1.39 22.54
N LYS A 50 0.32 1.44 23.63
CA LYS A 50 0.82 1.32 25.00
C LYS A 50 1.47 -0.05 25.25
N ALA A 51 0.81 -1.13 24.82
CA ALA A 51 1.34 -2.48 24.97
C ALA A 51 2.67 -2.66 24.20
N TRP A 52 2.74 -2.15 22.97
CA TRP A 52 3.97 -2.16 22.17
C TRP A 52 5.09 -1.33 22.83
N TRP A 53 4.77 -0.11 23.27
CA TRP A 53 5.75 0.78 23.90
C TRP A 53 6.32 0.18 25.18
N LYS A 54 5.47 -0.39 26.03
CA LYS A 54 5.90 -1.10 27.23
C LYS A 54 6.85 -2.23 26.86
N LYS A 55 6.47 -3.08 25.90
CA LYS A 55 7.22 -4.29 25.58
C LYS A 55 8.58 -4.01 24.94
N PHE A 56 8.61 -3.12 23.96
CA PHE A 56 9.78 -2.94 23.11
C PHE A 56 10.67 -1.78 23.55
N VAL A 57 10.11 -0.75 24.21
CA VAL A 57 10.89 0.41 24.66
C VAL A 57 11.20 0.31 26.15
N GLN A 58 10.18 0.23 27.01
CA GLN A 58 10.38 0.33 28.47
C GLN A 58 11.02 -0.91 29.10
N GLU A 59 10.70 -2.11 28.60
CA GLU A 59 11.26 -3.38 29.11
C GLU A 59 12.67 -3.69 28.57
N ASN A 60 13.22 -2.89 27.65
CA ASN A 60 14.56 -3.07 27.11
C ASN A 60 15.49 -1.93 27.58
N PRO A 61 16.56 -2.20 28.35
CA PRO A 61 17.44 -1.16 28.88
C PRO A 61 18.22 -0.37 27.83
N TYR A 62 18.28 -0.86 26.59
CA TYR A 62 19.02 -0.22 25.49
C TYR A 62 18.16 0.67 24.58
N ASN A 63 16.84 0.68 24.78
CA ASN A 63 15.93 1.43 23.93
C ASN A 63 15.50 2.74 24.59
N VAL A 64 15.44 3.81 23.79
CA VAL A 64 15.08 5.15 24.25
C VAL A 64 13.94 5.69 23.40
N GLY A 65 12.94 6.27 24.04
CA GLY A 65 11.82 6.90 23.34
C GLY A 65 12.24 8.25 22.73
N GLN A 66 11.82 8.49 21.50
CA GLN A 66 11.99 9.76 20.81
C GLN A 66 10.73 10.06 19.97
N ASP A 67 10.37 11.34 19.89
CA ASP A 67 9.29 11.84 19.02
C ASP A 67 9.86 12.90 18.09
N ALA A 68 9.74 12.69 16.79
CA ALA A 68 10.38 13.51 15.75
C ALA A 68 9.33 14.20 14.87
N ALA A 69 9.73 15.31 14.25
CA ALA A 69 8.86 16.03 13.33
C ALA A 69 8.55 15.19 12.08
N ILE A 70 7.29 15.23 11.62
CA ILE A 70 6.84 14.54 10.39
C ILE A 70 7.40 15.25 9.15
N LEU A 71 7.36 16.58 9.13
CA LEU A 71 7.93 17.37 8.04
C LEU A 71 9.42 17.58 8.29
N MET A 72 10.24 17.14 7.34
CA MET A 72 11.69 17.16 7.45
C MET A 72 12.33 17.91 6.27
N ASN A 73 13.55 18.41 6.49
CA ASN A 73 14.34 19.02 5.43
C ASN A 73 14.60 18.00 4.30
N PRO A 74 14.47 18.38 3.01
CA PRO A 74 14.69 17.47 1.89
C PRO A 74 16.04 16.73 1.90
N GLN A 75 17.09 17.34 2.45
CA GLN A 75 18.41 16.71 2.53
C GLN A 75 18.41 15.41 3.36
N THR A 76 17.50 15.27 4.34
CA THR A 76 17.32 14.00 5.07
C THR A 76 16.88 12.86 4.14
N TRP A 77 16.01 13.16 3.16
CA TRP A 77 15.50 12.18 2.19
C TRP A 77 16.47 11.92 1.04
N VAL A 78 17.33 12.90 0.71
CA VAL A 78 18.48 12.69 -0.19
C VAL A 78 19.47 11.73 0.47
N ALA A 79 19.92 12.06 1.69
CA ALA A 79 20.95 11.31 2.39
C ALA A 79 20.54 9.86 2.70
N SER A 80 19.25 9.64 3.00
CA SER A 80 18.71 8.29 3.22
C SER A 80 18.39 7.52 1.93
N GLY A 81 18.47 8.16 0.76
CA GLY A 81 18.21 7.54 -0.54
C GLY A 81 16.73 7.44 -0.94
N HIS A 82 15.79 7.86 -0.08
CA HIS A 82 14.35 7.78 -0.37
C HIS A 82 13.93 8.55 -1.62
N LEU A 83 14.59 9.67 -1.93
CA LEU A 83 14.29 10.41 -3.17
C LEU A 83 14.61 9.62 -4.45
N ALA A 84 15.59 8.72 -4.40
CA ALA A 84 15.99 7.92 -5.55
C ALA A 84 15.35 6.52 -5.59
N GLY A 85 15.06 5.92 -4.43
CA GLY A 85 14.64 4.53 -4.35
C GLY A 85 13.22 4.27 -3.84
N PHE A 86 12.53 5.27 -3.27
CA PHE A 86 11.19 5.06 -2.70
C PHE A 86 10.10 5.37 -3.74
N SER A 87 9.98 4.49 -4.72
CA SER A 87 9.07 4.63 -5.85
C SER A 87 8.44 3.31 -6.29
N ASP A 88 7.21 3.40 -6.78
CA ASP A 88 6.51 2.26 -7.39
C ASP A 88 6.63 2.30 -8.93
N PRO A 89 6.75 1.14 -9.60
CA PRO A 89 6.74 1.04 -11.05
C PRO A 89 5.30 1.18 -11.57
N LEU A 90 4.94 2.35 -12.12
CA LEU A 90 3.59 2.61 -12.63
C LEU A 90 3.55 2.57 -14.16
N MET A 91 2.43 2.08 -14.70
CA MET A 91 2.09 2.13 -16.12
C MET A 91 0.59 2.46 -16.27
N ASP A 92 0.21 3.10 -17.38
CA ASP A 92 -1.19 3.42 -17.66
C ASP A 92 -1.68 2.59 -18.86
N CYS A 93 -2.92 2.11 -18.80
CA CYS A 93 -3.57 1.55 -19.98
C CYS A 93 -3.94 2.68 -20.94
N LYS A 94 -3.47 2.64 -22.18
CA LYS A 94 -3.76 3.69 -23.17
C LYS A 94 -5.23 3.71 -23.61
N GLU A 95 -5.98 2.66 -23.30
CA GLU A 95 -7.37 2.47 -23.71
C GLU A 95 -8.36 3.02 -22.67
N CYS A 96 -8.31 2.53 -21.42
CA CYS A 96 -9.20 3.00 -20.35
C CYS A 96 -8.60 4.12 -19.50
N LYS A 97 -7.32 4.48 -19.70
CA LYS A 97 -6.57 5.50 -18.95
C LYS A 97 -6.38 5.19 -17.46
N GLU A 98 -6.69 3.98 -17.04
CA GLU A 98 -6.45 3.54 -15.68
C GLU A 98 -4.98 3.23 -15.45
N ARG A 99 -4.55 3.44 -14.22
CA ARG A 99 -3.16 3.31 -13.79
C ARG A 99 -2.98 2.06 -12.97
N PHE A 100 -1.92 1.32 -13.27
CA PHE A 100 -1.57 0.08 -12.61
C PHE A 100 -0.15 0.13 -12.10
N ARG A 101 0.07 -0.57 -10.99
CA ARG A 101 1.39 -0.96 -10.51
C ARG A 101 1.84 -2.19 -11.31
N ALA A 102 2.96 -2.07 -12.02
CA ALA A 102 3.41 -3.10 -12.95
C ALA A 102 3.78 -4.41 -12.24
N ASP A 103 4.42 -4.30 -11.09
CA ASP A 103 4.73 -5.41 -10.19
C ASP A 103 3.45 -6.12 -9.74
N LYS A 104 2.44 -5.36 -9.29
CA LYS A 104 1.18 -5.90 -8.81
C LYS A 104 0.37 -6.55 -9.93
N LEU A 105 0.36 -5.94 -11.12
CA LEU A 105 -0.28 -6.50 -12.31
C LEU A 105 0.30 -7.87 -12.67
N ILE A 106 1.62 -8.02 -12.61
CA ILE A 106 2.30 -9.30 -12.86
C ILE A 106 1.95 -10.31 -11.76
N GLU A 107 2.04 -9.91 -10.49
CA GLU A 107 1.75 -10.78 -9.35
C GLU A 107 0.31 -11.33 -9.40
N ASP A 108 -0.67 -10.46 -9.62
CA ASP A 108 -2.08 -10.84 -9.68
C ASP A 108 -2.36 -11.75 -10.88
N TRP A 109 -1.80 -11.44 -12.06
CA TRP A 109 -1.93 -12.31 -13.24
C TRP A 109 -1.29 -13.68 -13.02
N CYS A 110 -0.10 -13.74 -12.42
CA CYS A 110 0.59 -14.99 -12.09
C CYS A 110 -0.23 -15.84 -11.11
N HIS A 111 -0.81 -15.22 -10.09
CA HIS A 111 -1.66 -15.90 -9.12
C HIS A 111 -2.94 -16.46 -9.77
N GLU A 112 -3.59 -15.69 -10.64
CA GLU A 112 -4.79 -16.13 -11.37
C GLU A 112 -4.53 -17.26 -12.37
N ASN A 113 -3.36 -17.26 -13.00
CA ASN A 113 -2.98 -18.26 -14.00
C ASN A 113 -2.15 -19.43 -13.43
N GLY A 114 -1.86 -19.44 -12.13
CA GLY A 114 -1.06 -20.47 -11.48
C GLY A 114 0.38 -20.54 -11.98
N VAL A 115 0.95 -19.40 -12.38
CA VAL A 115 2.32 -19.29 -12.91
C VAL A 115 3.26 -18.83 -11.79
N GLU A 116 4.31 -19.61 -11.53
CA GLU A 116 5.37 -19.17 -10.60
C GLU A 116 6.36 -18.24 -11.29
N LEU A 117 6.73 -17.17 -10.59
CA LEU A 117 7.76 -16.24 -11.06
C LEU A 117 9.16 -16.84 -10.84
N PRO A 118 10.11 -16.60 -11.77
CA PRO A 118 11.48 -17.13 -11.66
C PRO A 118 12.26 -16.53 -10.48
N LYS A 119 11.89 -15.33 -10.04
CA LYS A 119 12.42 -14.64 -8.87
C LYS A 119 11.31 -13.75 -8.26
N PRO A 120 11.44 -13.28 -7.00
CA PRO A 120 10.48 -12.35 -6.43
C PRO A 120 10.30 -11.11 -7.32
N ILE A 121 9.07 -10.65 -7.47
CA ILE A 121 8.75 -9.52 -8.36
C ILE A 121 9.51 -8.24 -7.98
N ASP A 122 9.75 -8.04 -6.69
CA ASP A 122 10.54 -6.91 -6.15
C ASP A 122 11.99 -6.88 -6.66
N ALA A 123 12.50 -8.00 -7.18
CA ALA A 123 13.84 -8.11 -7.75
C ALA A 123 13.87 -7.90 -9.27
N PHE A 124 12.73 -7.62 -9.91
CA PHE A 124 12.66 -7.31 -11.33
C PHE A 124 13.05 -5.85 -11.56
N SER A 125 13.87 -5.61 -12.59
CA SER A 125 14.06 -4.30 -13.16
C SER A 125 12.81 -3.87 -13.95
N GLN A 126 12.70 -2.56 -14.22
CA GLN A 126 11.60 -2.03 -15.06
C GLN A 126 11.57 -2.67 -16.44
N GLN A 127 12.74 -2.97 -17.01
CA GLN A 127 12.82 -3.61 -18.30
C GLN A 127 12.33 -5.06 -18.24
N GLU A 128 12.77 -5.83 -17.24
CA GLU A 128 12.28 -7.21 -17.04
C GLU A 128 10.76 -7.26 -16.80
N MET A 129 10.20 -6.31 -16.04
CA MET A 129 8.74 -6.23 -15.84
C MET A 129 8.01 -5.94 -17.16
N LYS A 130 8.53 -4.99 -17.96
CA LYS A 130 7.92 -4.65 -19.24
C LYS A 130 7.98 -5.82 -20.21
N GLU A 131 9.14 -6.44 -20.36
CA GLU A 131 9.34 -7.62 -21.20
C GLU A 131 8.40 -8.75 -20.77
N TYR A 132 8.26 -8.99 -19.46
CA TYR A 132 7.34 -10.01 -18.95
C TYR A 132 5.88 -9.72 -19.29
N ILE A 133 5.43 -8.47 -19.16
CA ILE A 133 4.06 -8.05 -19.49
C ILE A 133 3.78 -8.22 -20.99
N ASP A 134 4.72 -7.84 -21.84
CA ASP A 134 4.59 -7.93 -23.30
C ASP A 134 4.64 -9.40 -23.76
N ASP A 135 5.60 -10.19 -23.27
CA ASP A 135 5.79 -11.62 -23.61
C ASP A 135 4.58 -12.48 -23.23
N LYS A 136 3.96 -12.19 -22.08
CA LYS A 136 2.74 -12.88 -21.62
C LYS A 136 1.46 -12.23 -22.14
N SER A 137 1.58 -11.11 -22.85
CA SER A 137 0.44 -10.31 -23.33
C SER A 137 -0.59 -10.07 -22.23
N ILE A 138 -0.13 -9.68 -21.04
CA ILE A 138 -0.98 -9.54 -19.85
C ILE A 138 -2.06 -8.48 -20.14
N PRO A 139 -3.35 -8.82 -20.08
CA PRO A 139 -4.41 -7.87 -20.39
C PRO A 139 -4.62 -6.87 -19.25
N CYS A 140 -5.11 -5.67 -19.58
CA CYS A 140 -5.61 -4.75 -18.58
C CYS A 140 -6.76 -5.37 -17.78
N PRO A 141 -6.70 -5.44 -16.44
CA PRO A 141 -7.75 -6.04 -15.61
C PRO A 141 -9.11 -5.37 -15.79
N SER A 142 -9.11 -4.07 -16.09
CA SER A 142 -10.33 -3.26 -16.17
C SER A 142 -11.02 -3.29 -17.53
N CYS A 143 -10.26 -3.42 -18.64
CA CYS A 143 -10.83 -3.35 -19.99
C CYS A 143 -10.45 -4.51 -20.92
N GLY A 144 -9.62 -5.45 -20.47
CA GLY A 144 -9.21 -6.64 -21.21
C GLY A 144 -8.22 -6.40 -22.36
N LYS A 145 -7.92 -5.14 -22.70
CA LYS A 145 -6.97 -4.82 -23.79
C LYS A 145 -5.52 -4.83 -23.30
N HIS A 146 -4.60 -5.21 -24.18
CA HIS A 146 -3.16 -5.15 -23.94
C HIS A 146 -2.57 -3.96 -24.71
N ASN A 147 -2.56 -2.79 -24.08
CA ASN A 147 -1.97 -1.57 -24.64
C ASN A 147 -1.59 -0.62 -23.51
N PHE A 148 -0.37 -0.74 -23.01
CA PHE A 148 0.13 0.05 -21.89
C PHE A 148 1.17 1.09 -22.33
N THR A 149 1.39 2.09 -21.48
CA THR A 149 2.56 2.96 -21.56
C THR A 149 3.80 2.24 -21.06
N ASP A 150 4.97 2.83 -21.30
CA ASP A 150 6.19 2.41 -20.60
C ASP A 150 6.02 2.55 -19.08
N ILE A 151 6.77 1.72 -18.34
CA ILE A 151 6.86 1.79 -16.89
C ILE A 151 7.66 3.03 -16.50
N ARG A 152 7.15 3.78 -15.54
CA ARG A 152 7.81 4.94 -14.92
C ARG A 152 7.87 4.77 -13.42
N GLN A 153 8.94 5.27 -12.82
CA GLN A 153 9.06 5.34 -11.36
C GLN A 153 8.23 6.51 -10.84
N PHE A 154 7.30 6.22 -9.92
CA PHE A 154 6.50 7.23 -9.25
C PHE A 154 6.91 7.32 -7.78
N ASN A 155 7.50 8.45 -7.39
CA ASN A 155 7.92 8.67 -6.01
C ASN A 155 6.71 8.72 -5.08
N LEU A 156 6.76 7.94 -3.99
CA LEU A 156 5.66 7.79 -3.05
C LEU A 156 5.66 8.84 -1.92
N MET A 157 6.67 9.71 -1.85
CA MET A 157 6.75 10.75 -0.83
C MET A 157 5.82 11.93 -1.14
N PHE A 158 5.15 12.44 -0.11
CA PHE A 158 4.37 13.67 -0.21
C PHE A 158 5.29 14.90 -0.21
N LYS A 159 5.20 15.70 -1.28
CA LYS A 159 5.92 16.96 -1.40
C LYS A 159 5.14 18.10 -0.75
N THR A 160 5.83 18.92 0.06
CA THR A 160 5.34 20.19 0.60
C THR A 160 6.42 21.27 0.41
N PHE A 161 6.09 22.54 0.70
CA PHE A 161 6.97 23.71 0.56
C PHE A 161 7.14 24.46 1.87
#